data_AF-A0A847BI63-F1
#
_entry.id   AF-A0A847BI63-F1
#
_cell.length_a   1.000
_cell.length_b   1.000
_cell.length_c   1.000
_cell.angle_alpha   90.00
_cell.angle_beta   90.00
_cell.angle_gamma   90.00
#
_symmetry.space_group_name_H-M   'P 1'
#
loop_
_entity.id
_entity.type
_entity.pdbx_description
1 polymer ?
#
loop_
_entity_poly.entity_id
_entity_poly.type
_entity_poly.pdbx_seq_one_letter_code
_entity_poly.pdbx_strand_id
1 'polypeptide(L)'
;TITATTFPMLATVFAKPSLLEAKTDPSMLGGVIAVRDPEMLDKLKGRKGEKLAKLWAPLILHNIFTGALDGREDPELLGALEKSERILEKASGSSWSQAFRKAGEDGIPPSLYIQRMPIGAKQMLNVGKGSWERSAAAVEAELSKWIVASAGKLKNSFEAIPTEGAVVSLKRLSKFSARAR
;
A
#
# COMPACT_ATOMS: atom_id res chain seq x y z
N THR A 1 -16.71 4.42 9.56
CA THR A 1 -15.82 5.20 8.67
C THR A 1 -14.57 4.39 8.40
N ILE A 2 -14.21 4.17 7.14
CA ILE A 2 -12.95 3.51 6.79
C ILE A 2 -11.81 4.50 7.08
N THR A 3 -10.97 4.18 8.06
CA THR A 3 -9.87 5.05 8.51
C THR A 3 -8.64 4.22 8.85
N ALA A 4 -7.47 4.87 8.96
CA ALA A 4 -6.25 4.20 9.42
C ALA A 4 -6.39 3.58 10.82
N THR A 5 -7.26 4.11 11.69
CA THR A 5 -7.54 3.53 13.01
C THR A 5 -8.42 2.28 12.95
N THR A 6 -9.22 2.13 11.89
CA THR A 6 -10.05 0.94 11.67
C THR A 6 -9.24 -0.22 11.09
N PHE A 7 -8.24 0.09 10.24
CA PHE A 7 -7.36 -0.90 9.59
C PHE A 7 -5.88 -0.56 9.84
N PRO A 8 -5.43 -0.62 11.11
CA PRO A 8 -4.12 -0.16 11.52
C PRO A 8 -2.96 -0.92 10.87
N MET A 9 -3.10 -2.22 10.60
CA MET A 9 -2.05 -3.00 9.95
C MET A 9 -1.90 -2.61 8.48
N LEU A 10 -3.01 -2.46 7.76
CA LEU A 10 -2.98 -1.97 6.38
C LEU A 10 -2.36 -0.58 6.29
N ALA A 11 -2.64 0.31 7.24
CA ALA A 11 -2.04 1.63 7.26
C ALA A 11 -0.53 1.59 7.58
N THR A 12 -0.15 0.90 8.65
CA THR A 12 1.20 1.00 9.25
C THR A 12 2.21 -0.02 8.74
N VAL A 13 1.76 -1.16 8.21
CA VAL A 13 2.63 -2.25 7.73
C VAL A 13 2.61 -2.36 6.21
N PHE A 14 1.51 -1.97 5.56
CA PHE A 14 1.37 -2.06 4.11
C PHE A 14 1.46 -0.70 3.41
N ALA A 15 0.47 0.18 3.56
CA ALA A 15 0.33 1.40 2.75
C ALA A 15 1.52 2.37 2.94
N LYS A 16 1.72 2.90 4.16
CA LYS A 16 2.77 3.89 4.44
C LYS A 16 4.18 3.34 4.13
N PRO A 17 4.59 2.15 4.61
CA PRO A 17 5.92 1.62 4.32
C PRO A 17 6.16 1.35 2.83
N SER A 18 5.15 0.86 2.11
CA SER A 18 5.28 0.61 0.66
C SER A 18 5.41 1.90 -0.14
N LEU A 19 4.74 2.99 0.27
CA LEU A 19 4.91 4.30 -0.35
C LEU A 19 6.31 4.87 -0.11
N LEU A 20 6.88 4.68 1.08
CA LEU A 20 8.28 5.01 1.37
C LEU A 20 9.24 4.18 0.52
N GLU A 21 8.98 2.88 0.33
CA GLU A 21 9.76 2.02 -0.57
C GLU A 21 9.71 2.52 -2.02
N ALA A 22 8.57 3.06 -2.45
CA ALA A 22 8.41 3.73 -3.74
C ALA A 22 9.04 5.15 -3.81
N LYS A 23 9.80 5.52 -2.76
CA LYS A 23 10.49 6.80 -2.58
C LYS A 23 9.54 8.00 -2.52
N THR A 24 8.29 7.78 -2.10
CA THR A 24 7.38 8.89 -1.79
C THR A 24 7.98 9.66 -0.63
N ASP A 25 7.98 10.98 -0.73
CA ASP A 25 8.54 11.84 0.31
C ASP A 25 7.76 11.62 1.63
N PRO A 26 8.43 11.37 2.77
CA PRO A 26 7.75 11.16 4.05
C PRO A 26 6.81 12.31 4.44
N SER A 27 7.14 13.55 4.07
CA SER A 27 6.31 14.73 4.35
C SER A 27 4.95 14.70 3.64
N MET A 28 4.85 13.99 2.51
CA MET A 28 3.60 13.82 1.77
C MET A 28 2.64 12.82 2.43
N LEU A 29 3.15 11.94 3.29
CA LEU A 29 2.36 10.86 3.89
C LEU A 29 1.49 11.32 5.07
N GLY A 30 1.50 12.61 5.40
CA GLY A 30 0.61 13.22 6.39
C GLY A 30 -0.75 13.68 5.84
N GLY A 31 -0.95 13.64 4.51
CA GLY A 31 -2.16 14.15 3.86
C GLY A 31 -2.53 13.40 2.59
N VAL A 32 -3.46 13.97 1.83
CA VAL A 32 -3.93 13.44 0.54
C VAL A 32 -2.80 13.47 -0.49
N ILE A 33 -2.71 12.45 -1.33
CA ILE A 33 -1.72 12.36 -2.42
C ILE A 33 -2.45 12.27 -3.75
N ALA A 34 -2.39 13.36 -4.52
CA ALA A 34 -2.94 13.42 -5.86
C ALA A 34 -2.12 12.58 -6.85
N VAL A 35 -2.77 12.19 -7.95
CA VAL A 35 -2.13 11.45 -9.05
C VAL A 35 -1.91 12.40 -10.22
N ARG A 36 -0.69 12.44 -10.75
CA ARG A 36 -0.35 13.26 -11.94
C ARG A 36 -0.99 12.73 -13.22
N ASP A 37 -1.04 11.41 -13.35
CA ASP A 37 -1.42 10.67 -14.56
C ASP A 37 -2.57 9.69 -14.29
N PRO A 38 -3.77 10.17 -13.90
CA PRO A 38 -4.90 9.30 -13.53
C PRO A 38 -5.41 8.47 -14.71
N GLU A 39 -5.17 8.89 -15.96
CA GLU A 39 -5.48 8.12 -17.16
C GLU A 39 -4.75 6.77 -17.21
N MET A 40 -3.66 6.59 -16.44
CA MET A 40 -2.99 5.30 -16.29
C MET A 40 -3.92 4.22 -15.71
N LEU A 41 -4.96 4.58 -14.96
CA LEU A 41 -5.95 3.65 -14.43
C LEU A 41 -6.73 2.91 -15.52
N ASP A 42 -6.82 3.46 -16.74
CA ASP A 42 -7.41 2.75 -17.88
C ASP A 42 -6.64 1.47 -18.24
N LYS A 43 -5.36 1.36 -17.86
CA LYS A 43 -4.54 0.15 -18.05
C LYS A 43 -4.96 -1.02 -17.16
N LEU A 44 -5.80 -0.78 -16.13
CA LEU A 44 -6.33 -1.84 -15.28
C LEU A 44 -7.24 -2.83 -16.04
N LYS A 45 -7.81 -2.41 -17.17
CA LYS A 45 -8.61 -3.28 -18.05
C LYS A 45 -7.78 -4.22 -18.92
N GLY A 46 -6.46 -4.00 -19.01
CA GLY A 46 -5.58 -4.75 -19.89
C GLY A 46 -4.94 -5.98 -19.22
N ARG A 47 -4.18 -6.76 -20.00
CA ARG A 47 -3.47 -7.98 -19.53
C ARG A 47 -2.54 -7.77 -18.33
N LYS A 48 -2.10 -6.53 -18.07
CA LYS A 48 -1.22 -6.16 -16.94
C LYS A 48 -1.98 -5.53 -15.77
N GLY A 49 -3.31 -5.48 -15.83
CA GLY A 49 -4.15 -4.73 -14.89
C GLY A 49 -3.95 -5.18 -13.44
N GLU A 50 -4.03 -6.48 -13.18
CA GLU A 50 -3.82 -7.03 -11.84
C GLU A 50 -2.43 -6.69 -11.29
N LYS A 51 -1.38 -6.80 -12.12
CA LYS A 51 -0.01 -6.43 -11.72
C LYS A 51 0.07 -4.95 -11.33
N LEU A 52 -0.52 -4.06 -12.13
CA LEU A 52 -0.52 -2.62 -11.86
C LEU A 52 -1.34 -2.30 -10.59
N ALA A 53 -2.49 -2.94 -10.42
CA ALA A 53 -3.32 -2.80 -9.23
C ALA A 53 -2.55 -3.13 -7.95
N LYS A 54 -1.77 -4.22 -7.93
CA LYS A 54 -0.91 -4.57 -6.78
C LYS A 54 0.09 -3.46 -6.43
N LEU A 55 0.71 -2.86 -7.45
CA LEU A 55 1.73 -1.82 -7.27
C LEU A 55 1.11 -0.48 -6.84
N TRP A 56 -0.12 -0.20 -7.24
CA TRP A 56 -0.84 1.03 -6.91
C TRP A 56 -1.69 0.93 -5.63
N ALA A 57 -1.94 -0.28 -5.13
CA ALA A 57 -2.73 -0.52 -3.93
C ALA A 57 -2.30 0.31 -2.72
N PRO A 58 -0.99 0.51 -2.41
CA PRO A 58 -0.58 1.35 -1.29
C PRO A 58 -1.05 2.80 -1.40
N LEU A 59 -0.99 3.40 -2.59
CA LEU A 59 -1.44 4.78 -2.83
C LEU A 59 -2.95 4.89 -2.70
N ILE A 60 -3.67 3.92 -3.27
CA ILE A 60 -5.14 3.89 -3.23
C ILE A 60 -5.61 3.75 -1.78
N LEU A 61 -5.03 2.82 -1.01
CA LEU A 61 -5.36 2.66 0.41
C LEU A 61 -5.03 3.90 1.23
N HIS A 62 -3.88 4.52 1.00
CA HIS A 62 -3.51 5.77 1.67
C HIS A 62 -4.56 6.86 1.46
N ASN A 63 -5.01 7.04 0.22
CA ASN A 63 -6.03 8.05 -0.08
C ASN A 63 -7.44 7.66 0.40
N ILE A 64 -7.75 6.37 0.54
CA ILE A 64 -8.96 5.90 1.23
C ILE A 64 -8.90 6.27 2.73
N PHE A 65 -7.77 6.01 3.39
CA PHE A 65 -7.63 6.27 4.84
C PHE A 65 -7.59 7.75 5.21
N THR A 66 -7.19 8.62 4.27
CA THR A 66 -7.28 10.09 4.43
C THR A 66 -8.66 10.64 4.06
N GLY A 67 -9.58 9.79 3.57
CA GLY A 67 -10.93 10.16 3.17
C GLY A 67 -11.04 10.83 1.80
N ALA A 68 -9.94 10.91 1.04
CA ALA A 68 -9.91 11.52 -0.29
C ALA A 68 -10.54 10.64 -1.37
N LEU A 69 -10.43 9.32 -1.23
CA LEU A 69 -11.16 8.37 -2.06
C LEU A 69 -12.35 7.84 -1.28
N ASP A 70 -13.55 8.12 -1.77
CA ASP A 70 -14.75 7.57 -1.17
C ASP A 70 -14.95 6.11 -1.57
N GLY A 71 -15.10 5.27 -0.55
CA GLY A 71 -15.40 3.85 -0.67
C GLY A 71 -16.19 3.34 0.52
N ARG A 72 -16.72 4.24 1.36
CA ARG A 72 -17.38 3.88 2.63
C ARG A 72 -18.64 3.06 2.42
N GLU A 73 -19.28 3.20 1.27
CA GLU A 73 -20.50 2.50 0.90
C GLU A 73 -20.25 1.28 0.00
N ASP A 74 -19.00 0.95 -0.31
CA ASP A 74 -18.65 -0.21 -1.14
C ASP A 74 -18.43 -1.46 -0.26
N PRO A 75 -19.36 -2.43 -0.25
CA PRO A 75 -19.24 -3.63 0.58
C PRO A 75 -18.08 -4.53 0.14
N GLU A 76 -17.74 -4.51 -1.16
CA GLU A 76 -16.63 -5.30 -1.70
C GLU A 76 -15.29 -4.73 -1.23
N LEU A 77 -15.18 -3.39 -1.18
CA LEU A 77 -14.03 -2.73 -0.58
C LEU A 77 -13.89 -3.13 0.89
N LEU A 78 -14.97 -3.00 1.67
CA LEU A 78 -14.93 -3.32 3.10
C LEU A 78 -14.48 -4.78 3.32
N GLY A 79 -15.06 -5.72 2.58
CA GLY A 79 -14.65 -7.14 2.64
C GLY A 79 -13.19 -7.37 2.26
N ALA A 80 -12.68 -6.66 1.24
CA ALA A 80 -11.28 -6.74 0.86
C ALA A 80 -10.33 -6.17 1.93
N LEU A 81 -10.71 -5.06 2.58
CA LEU A 81 -9.97 -4.45 3.68
C LEU A 81 -9.94 -5.36 4.91
N GLU A 82 -11.09 -5.89 5.34
CA GLU A 82 -11.19 -6.77 6.52
C GLU A 82 -10.37 -8.05 6.35
N LYS A 83 -10.44 -8.68 5.17
CA LYS A 83 -9.63 -9.88 4.89
C LYS A 83 -8.14 -9.56 4.88
N SER A 84 -7.75 -8.45 4.24
CA SER A 84 -6.34 -8.06 4.13
C SER A 84 -5.76 -7.65 5.48
N GLU A 85 -6.52 -6.92 6.30
CA GLU A 85 -6.18 -6.59 7.68
C GLU A 85 -5.94 -7.85 8.49
N ARG A 86 -6.87 -8.81 8.46
CA ARG A 86 -6.76 -10.09 9.18
C ARG A 86 -5.53 -10.90 8.77
N ILE A 87 -5.12 -10.85 7.50
CA ILE A 87 -3.89 -11.50 7.03
C ILE A 87 -2.66 -10.87 7.70
N LEU A 88 -2.61 -9.53 7.76
CA LEU A 88 -1.49 -8.82 8.39
C LEU A 88 -1.50 -8.96 9.91
N GLU A 89 -2.67 -8.99 10.56
CA GLU A 89 -2.81 -9.24 12.00
C GLU A 89 -2.21 -10.60 12.39
N LYS A 90 -2.50 -11.66 11.62
CA LYS A 90 -1.88 -12.98 11.83
C LYS A 90 -0.36 -12.96 11.67
N ALA A 91 0.15 -12.07 10.83
CA ALA A 91 1.59 -11.86 10.62
C ALA A 91 2.19 -10.79 11.56
N SER A 92 1.42 -10.18 12.46
CA SER A 92 1.85 -9.01 13.25
C SER A 92 3.04 -9.30 14.17
N GLY A 93 3.12 -10.53 14.69
CA GLY A 93 4.24 -10.99 15.51
C GLY A 93 5.52 -11.31 14.72
N SER A 94 5.49 -11.27 13.40
CA SER A 94 6.68 -11.56 12.59
C SER A 94 7.68 -10.41 12.60
N SER A 95 8.98 -10.76 12.54
CA SER A 95 10.09 -9.79 12.42
C SER A 95 9.93 -8.87 11.21
N TRP A 96 9.34 -9.36 10.12
CA TRP A 96 9.04 -8.58 8.91
C TRP A 96 7.98 -7.50 9.14
N SER A 97 6.84 -7.86 9.72
CA SER A 97 5.78 -6.89 10.04
C SER A 97 6.29 -5.80 10.99
N GLN A 98 7.11 -6.18 11.97
CA GLN A 98 7.74 -5.23 12.90
C GLN A 98 8.74 -4.31 12.17
N ALA A 99 9.58 -4.83 11.29
CA ALA A 99 10.54 -4.03 10.52
C ALA A 99 9.84 -3.03 9.60
N PHE A 100 8.76 -3.44 8.92
CA PHE A 100 7.96 -2.54 8.07
C PHE A 100 7.27 -1.46 8.89
N ARG A 101 6.66 -1.83 10.02
CA ARG A 101 6.05 -0.86 10.94
C ARG A 101 7.07 0.17 11.41
N LYS A 102 8.24 -0.28 11.89
CA LYS A 102 9.31 0.60 12.36
C LYS A 102 9.87 1.50 11.27
N ALA A 103 10.11 0.97 10.07
CA ALA A 103 10.50 1.79 8.93
C ALA A 103 9.46 2.90 8.63
N GLY A 104 8.17 2.56 8.70
CA GLY A 104 7.08 3.52 8.54
C GLY A 104 6.99 4.58 9.65
N GLU A 105 7.24 4.20 10.90
CA GLU A 105 7.35 5.11 12.04
C GLU A 105 8.53 6.08 11.88
N ASP A 106 9.69 5.55 11.49
CA ASP A 106 10.94 6.30 11.29
C ASP A 106 10.95 7.14 10.00
N GLY A 107 9.93 6.98 9.14
CA GLY A 107 9.84 7.70 7.86
C GLY A 107 10.91 7.30 6.85
N ILE A 108 11.43 6.08 6.92
CA ILE A 108 12.44 5.57 5.99
C ILE A 108 11.94 4.35 5.20
N PRO A 109 12.47 4.10 3.98
CA PRO A 109 12.12 2.91 3.21
C PRO A 109 12.44 1.61 4.00
N PRO A 110 11.54 0.61 4.03
CA PRO A 110 11.80 -0.67 4.69
C PRO A 110 13.09 -1.36 4.26
N SER A 111 13.46 -1.31 2.97
CA SER A 111 14.73 -1.87 2.51
C SER A 111 15.95 -1.20 3.17
N LEU A 112 15.92 0.13 3.31
CA LEU A 112 16.97 0.89 3.99
C LEU A 112 17.00 0.62 5.50
N TYR A 113 15.82 0.52 6.14
CA TYR A 113 15.72 0.14 7.55
C TYR A 113 16.36 -1.25 7.78
N ILE A 114 15.97 -2.24 6.98
CA ILE A 114 16.48 -3.62 7.09
C ILE A 114 17.99 -3.67 6.87
N GLN A 115 18.53 -2.89 5.92
CA GLN A 115 19.98 -2.80 5.69
C GLN A 115 20.75 -2.29 6.92
N ARG A 116 20.14 -1.41 7.72
CA ARG A 116 20.74 -0.84 8.94
C ARG A 116 20.60 -1.73 10.18
N MET A 117 19.79 -2.79 10.11
CA MET A 117 19.59 -3.69 11.24
C MET A 117 20.86 -4.49 11.59
N PRO A 118 21.09 -4.82 12.89
CA PRO A 118 22.14 -5.73 13.31
C PRO A 118 22.04 -7.11 12.64
N ILE A 119 23.16 -7.82 12.53
CA ILE A 119 23.24 -9.13 11.85
C ILE A 119 22.24 -10.14 12.43
N GLY A 120 22.14 -10.25 13.76
CA GLY A 120 21.20 -11.18 14.40
C GLY A 120 19.73 -10.90 14.06
N ALA A 121 19.36 -9.62 13.94
CA ALA A 121 18.00 -9.24 13.56
C ALA A 121 17.72 -9.55 12.07
N LYS A 122 18.72 -9.41 11.19
CA LYS A 122 18.63 -9.83 9.78
C LYS A 122 18.49 -11.35 9.65
N GLN A 123 19.16 -12.14 10.49
CA GLN A 123 19.01 -13.60 10.51
C GLN A 123 17.57 -14.00 10.86
N MET A 124 16.95 -13.33 11.84
CA MET A 124 15.53 -13.55 12.19
C MET A 124 14.56 -13.18 11.06
N LEU A 125 14.89 -12.18 10.23
CA LEU A 125 14.10 -11.89 9.02
C LEU A 125 14.20 -13.03 8.01
N ASN A 126 15.36 -13.64 7.82
CA ASN A 126 15.52 -14.76 6.88
C ASN A 126 14.65 -15.97 7.25
N VAL A 127 14.49 -16.28 8.53
CA VAL A 127 13.61 -17.36 9.01
C VAL A 127 12.14 -17.10 8.62
N GLY A 128 11.68 -15.84 8.74
CA GLY A 128 10.30 -15.45 8.47
C GLY A 128 9.98 -15.07 7.02
N LYS A 129 10.99 -14.97 6.13
CA LYS A 129 10.85 -14.36 4.80
C LYS A 129 9.77 -14.99 3.94
N GLY A 130 9.78 -16.32 3.80
CA GLY A 130 8.78 -17.00 2.98
C GLY A 130 7.34 -16.87 3.50
N SER A 131 7.16 -16.79 4.83
CA SER A 131 5.83 -16.57 5.43
C SER A 131 5.31 -15.14 5.17
N TRP A 132 6.21 -14.16 5.32
CA TRP A 132 5.93 -12.77 5.00
C TRP A 132 5.56 -12.59 3.53
N GLU A 133 6.35 -13.15 2.61
CA GLU A 133 6.12 -13.03 1.17
C GLU A 133 4.74 -13.60 0.76
N ARG A 134 4.32 -14.73 1.36
CA ARG A 134 2.97 -15.28 1.16
C ARG A 134 1.88 -14.37 1.68
N SER A 135 2.05 -13.82 2.88
CA SER A 135 1.07 -12.92 3.50
C SER A 135 0.92 -11.62 2.69
N ALA A 136 2.04 -11.00 2.30
CA ALA A 136 2.05 -9.81 1.47
C ALA A 136 1.44 -10.07 0.09
N ALA A 137 1.74 -11.21 -0.54
CA ALA A 137 1.13 -11.59 -1.82
C ALA A 137 -0.40 -11.82 -1.70
N ALA A 138 -0.87 -12.36 -0.58
CA ALA A 138 -2.30 -12.56 -0.34
C ALA A 138 -3.04 -11.23 -0.14
N VAL A 139 -2.46 -10.28 0.59
CA VAL A 139 -2.98 -8.90 0.71
C VAL A 139 -3.03 -8.21 -0.65
N GLU A 140 -1.92 -8.24 -1.40
CA GLU A 140 -1.86 -7.68 -2.75
C GLU A 140 -2.93 -8.29 -3.66
N ALA A 141 -3.14 -9.61 -3.60
CA ALA A 141 -4.14 -10.30 -4.40
C ALA A 141 -5.56 -9.84 -4.08
N GLU A 142 -5.93 -9.76 -2.80
CA GLU A 142 -7.28 -9.35 -2.39
C GLU A 142 -7.59 -7.91 -2.80
N LEU A 143 -6.68 -6.98 -2.51
CA LEU A 143 -6.83 -5.57 -2.86
C LEU A 143 -6.88 -5.37 -4.38
N SER A 144 -6.04 -6.11 -5.13
CA SER A 144 -5.95 -5.95 -6.58
C SER A 144 -7.25 -6.29 -7.31
N LYS A 145 -8.02 -7.27 -6.82
CA LYS A 145 -9.31 -7.64 -7.41
C LYS A 145 -10.29 -6.48 -7.36
N TRP A 146 -10.45 -5.88 -6.19
CA TRP A 146 -11.31 -4.71 -6.02
C TRP A 146 -10.82 -3.51 -6.84
N ILE A 147 -9.51 -3.23 -6.83
CA ILE A 147 -8.93 -2.11 -7.60
C ILE A 147 -9.23 -2.25 -9.10
N VAL A 148 -9.09 -3.47 -9.65
CA VAL A 148 -9.39 -3.73 -11.07
C VAL A 148 -10.89 -3.54 -11.35
N ALA A 149 -11.77 -4.06 -10.49
CA ALA A 149 -13.22 -3.90 -10.64
C ALA A 149 -13.66 -2.42 -10.53
N SER A 150 -12.97 -1.64 -9.69
CA SER A 150 -13.28 -0.25 -9.39
C SER A 150 -12.50 0.77 -10.22
N ALA A 151 -11.79 0.34 -11.27
CA ALA A 151 -10.89 1.19 -12.05
C ALA A 151 -11.52 2.51 -12.55
N GLY A 152 -12.76 2.44 -13.05
CA GLY A 152 -13.49 3.63 -13.53
C GLY A 152 -13.84 4.61 -12.41
N LYS A 153 -14.30 4.09 -11.26
CA LYS A 153 -14.61 4.91 -10.07
C LYS A 153 -13.34 5.58 -9.54
N LEU A 154 -12.26 4.80 -9.41
CA LEU A 154 -10.97 5.30 -8.94
C LEU A 154 -10.43 6.42 -9.82
N LYS A 155 -10.54 6.29 -11.15
CA LYS A 155 -10.11 7.34 -12.08
C LYS A 155 -10.83 8.66 -11.81
N ASN A 156 -12.16 8.62 -11.77
CA ASN A 156 -12.97 9.81 -11.50
C ASN A 156 -12.64 10.43 -10.13
N SER A 157 -12.44 9.59 -9.10
CA SER A 157 -12.08 10.08 -7.77
C SER A 157 -10.70 10.74 -7.74
N PHE A 158 -9.70 10.18 -8.43
CA PHE A 158 -8.37 10.81 -8.51
C PHE A 158 -8.35 12.09 -9.34
N GLU A 159 -9.17 12.18 -10.40
CA GLU A 159 -9.35 13.42 -11.17
C GLU A 159 -10.01 14.53 -10.36
N ALA A 160 -10.83 14.19 -9.37
CA ALA A 160 -11.48 15.13 -8.46
C ALA A 160 -10.57 15.64 -7.32
N ILE A 161 -9.44 14.98 -7.06
CA ILE A 161 -8.48 15.43 -6.04
C ILE A 161 -7.67 16.60 -6.62
N PRO A 162 -7.67 17.78 -5.98
CA PRO A 162 -6.83 18.91 -6.41
C PRO A 162 -5.36 18.50 -6.46
N THR A 163 -4.65 18.94 -7.51
CA THR A 163 -3.21 18.66 -7.67
C THR A 163 -2.32 19.65 -6.93
N GLU A 164 -2.91 20.50 -6.10
CA GLU A 164 -2.20 21.41 -5.21
C GLU A 164 -1.68 20.62 -3.99
N GLY A 165 -0.36 20.39 -3.94
CA GLY A 165 0.29 19.70 -2.82
C GLY A 165 1.06 18.43 -3.24
N ALA A 166 0.88 17.33 -2.51
CA ALA A 166 1.58 16.08 -2.75
C ALA A 166 1.08 15.39 -4.02
N VAL A 167 1.97 15.18 -4.99
CA VAL A 167 1.62 14.59 -6.29
C VAL A 167 2.57 13.44 -6.63
N VAL A 168 2.01 12.28 -6.98
CA VAL A 168 2.77 11.10 -7.41
C VAL A 168 2.32 10.64 -8.80
N SER A 169 3.25 10.06 -9.58
CA SER A 169 2.93 9.43 -10.86
C SER A 169 2.73 7.92 -10.69
N LEU A 170 1.64 7.39 -11.25
CA LEU A 170 1.36 5.96 -11.33
C LEU A 170 2.39 5.23 -12.23
N LYS A 171 2.92 5.89 -13.27
CA LYS A 171 4.06 5.36 -14.05
C LYS A 171 5.27 5.14 -13.15
N ARG A 172 5.56 6.07 -12.24
CA ARG A 172 6.66 5.92 -11.28
C ARG A 172 6.39 4.77 -10.32
N LEU A 173 5.22 4.72 -9.69
CA LEU A 173 4.86 3.64 -8.76
C LEU A 173 4.90 2.26 -9.43
N SER A 174 4.56 2.15 -10.71
CA SER A 174 4.62 0.88 -11.44
C SER A 174 6.03 0.27 -11.59
N LYS A 175 7.09 1.01 -11.23
CA LYS A 175 8.48 0.55 -11.23
C LYS A 175 8.93 0.03 -9.85
N PHE A 176 8.18 0.28 -8.79
CA PHE A 176 8.54 -0.07 -7.42
C PHE A 176 7.64 -1.17 -6.88
N SER A 177 8.25 -2.11 -6.16
CA SER A 177 7.53 -3.17 -5.45
C SER A 177 7.17 -2.67 -4.06
N ALA A 178 5.92 -2.89 -3.65
CA ALA A 178 5.46 -2.63 -2.28
C ALA A 178 6.22 -3.49 -1.25
N ARG A 179 6.76 -4.63 -1.70
CA ARG A 179 7.64 -5.50 -0.92
C ARG A 179 9.09 -5.04 -1.04
N ALA A 180 9.70 -4.66 0.08
CA ALA A 180 11.16 -4.67 0.24
C ALA A 180 11.70 -6.08 0.00
N ARG A 181 12.85 -6.20 -0.66
CA ARG A 181 13.46 -7.46 -1.11
C ARG A 181 14.68 -7.84 -0.30
#